data_AF-A0AAV2SST3-F1
#
_entry.id   AF-A0AAV2SST3-F1
#
_cell.length_a   1.000
_cell.length_b   1.000
_cell.length_c   1.000
_cell.angle_alpha   90.00
_cell.angle_beta   90.00
_cell.angle_gamma   90.00
#
_symmetry.space_group_name_H-M   'P 1'
#
loop_
_entity.id
_entity.type
_entity.pdbx_description
1 polymer ?
#
loop_
_entity_poly.entity_id
_entity_poly.type
_entity_poly.pdbx_seq_one_letter_code
_entity_poly.pdbx_strand_id
1 'polypeptide(L)'
;RSWDSLVNKLHSQNIKSKKRVNILMVQHPLERLISVYNDLFLGGEPLYKYDTAWRNKTNSSQSWDTRWREYWLPALYSTKRIHLKGLDDSLTPKKAVNFLKISYGLYDMANSTASNESFTFEDFVEHVIKSQELGYQQDQWIPSSLSCKVCNTEYDYVLLLENSSVELPYLLQKMGFDID
;
A
#
# COMPACT_ATOMS: atom_id res chain seq x y z
N ARG A 1 -8.22 25.02 3.19
CA ARG A 1 -8.71 24.70 4.56
C ARG A 1 -7.89 23.50 5.04
N SER A 2 -7.20 23.57 6.19
CA SER A 2 -6.44 22.42 6.71
C SER A 2 -7.39 21.40 7.36
N TRP A 3 -6.97 20.13 7.44
CA TRP A 3 -7.72 19.08 8.14
C TRP A 3 -8.02 19.46 9.59
N ASP A 4 -7.04 20.02 10.30
CA ASP A 4 -7.21 20.47 11.69
C ASP A 4 -8.28 21.54 11.84
N SER A 5 -8.38 22.46 10.88
CA SER A 5 -9.41 23.50 10.89
C SER A 5 -10.81 22.90 10.72
N LEU A 6 -10.98 21.88 9.88
CA LEU A 6 -12.25 21.18 9.72
C LEU A 6 -12.62 20.40 10.97
N VAL A 7 -11.67 19.63 11.53
CA VAL A 7 -11.88 18.84 12.75
C VAL A 7 -12.31 19.73 13.91
N ASN A 8 -11.62 20.85 14.13
CA ASN A 8 -11.99 21.81 15.17
C ASN A 8 -13.39 22.41 14.96
N LYS A 9 -13.77 22.72 13.71
CA LYS A 9 -15.11 23.21 13.37
C LYS A 9 -16.19 22.16 13.66
N LEU A 10 -15.95 20.89 13.33
CA LEU A 10 -16.91 19.82 13.58
C LEU A 10 -17.08 19.56 15.08
N HIS A 11 -16.00 19.62 15.86
CA HIS A 11 -16.07 19.47 17.32
C HIS A 11 -16.84 20.59 18.02
N SER A 12 -16.76 21.83 17.53
CA SER A 12 -17.44 22.98 18.16
C SER A 12 -18.96 22.96 17.98
N GLN A 13 -19.49 22.19 17.01
CA GLN A 13 -20.92 22.14 16.70
C GLN A 13 -21.76 21.34 17.69
N ASN A 14 -21.13 20.62 18.64
CA ASN A 14 -21.78 19.93 19.76
C ASN A 14 -23.05 19.15 19.39
N ILE A 15 -22.98 18.42 18.27
CA ILE A 15 -24.13 17.70 17.70
C ILE A 15 -24.52 16.54 18.61
N LYS A 16 -25.77 16.54 19.07
CA LYS A 16 -26.35 15.50 19.94
C LYS A 16 -26.67 14.18 19.22
N SER A 17 -26.00 13.87 18.10
CA SER A 17 -26.24 12.62 17.40
C SER A 17 -25.71 11.47 18.24
N LYS A 18 -26.64 10.68 18.80
CA LYS A 18 -26.32 9.46 19.57
C LYS A 18 -26.01 8.26 18.68
N LYS A 19 -26.27 8.35 17.38
CA LYS A 19 -26.09 7.22 16.46
C LYS A 19 -24.65 7.22 15.97
N ARG A 20 -23.87 6.21 16.38
CA ARG A 20 -22.59 5.89 15.71
C ARG A 20 -22.91 5.50 14.28
N VAL A 21 -22.21 6.09 13.32
CA VAL A 21 -22.35 5.80 11.90
C VAL A 21 -21.13 5.00 11.46
N ASN A 22 -21.36 3.83 10.88
CA ASN A 22 -20.30 3.02 10.30
C ASN A 22 -20.15 3.38 8.83
N ILE A 23 -18.97 3.88 8.45
CA ILE A 23 -18.67 4.32 7.09
C ILE A 23 -17.57 3.43 6.52
N LEU A 24 -17.80 2.86 5.35
CA LEU A 24 -16.76 2.20 4.57
C LEU A 24 -16.33 3.12 3.43
N MET A 25 -15.06 3.52 3.42
CA MET A 25 -14.47 4.16 2.24
C MET A 25 -13.81 3.10 1.36
N VAL A 26 -14.15 3.08 0.09
CA VAL A 26 -13.60 2.17 -0.91
C VAL A 26 -12.94 2.95 -2.04
N GLN A 27 -11.90 2.36 -2.63
CA GLN A 27 -11.21 2.89 -3.80
C GLN A 27 -11.38 1.89 -4.94
N HIS A 28 -11.43 2.37 -6.18
CA HIS A 28 -11.44 1.52 -7.37
C HIS A 28 -10.20 0.60 -7.36
N PRO A 29 -10.34 -0.71 -7.62
CA PRO A 29 -9.24 -1.66 -7.48
C PRO A 29 -7.99 -1.30 -8.29
N LEU A 30 -8.17 -0.77 -9.51
CA LEU A 30 -7.05 -0.34 -10.36
C LEU A 30 -6.35 0.90 -9.79
N GLU A 31 -7.11 1.87 -9.27
CA GLU A 31 -6.54 3.09 -8.66
C GLU A 31 -5.78 2.76 -7.37
N ARG A 32 -6.26 1.77 -6.61
CA ARG A 32 -5.53 1.24 -5.45
C ARG A 32 -4.19 0.64 -5.88
N LEU A 33 -4.17 -0.18 -6.94
CA LEU A 33 -2.92 -0.76 -7.46
C LEU A 33 -1.97 0.32 -7.98
N ILE A 34 -2.46 1.33 -8.70
CA ILE A 34 -1.66 2.46 -9.18
C ILE A 34 -1.07 3.25 -8.00
N SER A 35 -1.88 3.53 -6.98
CA SER A 35 -1.44 4.23 -5.77
C SER A 35 -0.32 3.47 -5.06
N VAL A 36 -0.50 2.15 -4.89
CA VAL A 36 0.49 1.27 -4.28
C VAL A 36 1.77 1.18 -5.12
N TYR A 37 1.65 1.10 -6.45
CA TYR A 37 2.80 1.10 -7.36
C TYR A 37 3.59 2.42 -7.27
N ASN A 38 2.91 3.55 -7.28
CA ASN A 38 3.55 4.86 -7.19
C ASN A 38 4.28 5.07 -5.85
N ASP A 39 3.69 4.61 -4.75
CA ASP A 39 4.32 4.68 -3.42
C ASP A 39 5.44 3.65 -3.28
N LEU A 40 5.13 2.36 -3.42
CA LEU A 40 6.03 1.25 -3.08
C LEU A 40 7.11 0.99 -4.13
N PHE A 41 6.82 1.27 -5.40
CA PHE A 41 7.70 1.02 -6.56
C PHE A 41 8.10 2.32 -7.28
N LEU A 42 7.96 3.46 -6.59
CA LEU A 42 8.42 4.78 -7.04
C LEU A 42 7.85 5.22 -8.40
N GLY A 43 6.72 4.64 -8.83
CA GLY A 43 6.13 4.93 -10.14
C GLY A 43 6.97 4.46 -11.32
N GLY A 44 7.93 3.54 -11.09
CA GLY A 44 8.85 3.03 -12.12
C GLY A 44 10.15 3.80 -12.25
N GLU A 45 10.42 4.72 -11.33
CA GLU A 45 11.76 5.27 -11.14
C GLU A 45 12.73 4.19 -10.62
N PRO A 46 14.04 4.33 -10.90
CA PRO A 46 15.05 3.43 -10.34
C PRO A 46 15.03 3.39 -8.81
N LEU A 47 15.28 2.24 -8.21
CA LEU A 47 15.17 2.05 -6.77
C LEU A 47 16.03 3.04 -5.97
N TYR A 48 17.22 3.42 -6.45
CA TYR A 48 18.11 4.40 -5.80
C TYR A 48 17.45 5.78 -5.59
N LYS A 49 16.35 6.08 -6.31
CA LYS A 49 15.55 7.29 -6.11
C LYS A 49 14.75 7.28 -4.80
N TYR A 50 14.67 6.15 -4.09
CA TYR A 50 14.20 6.12 -2.70
C TYR A 50 15.24 6.70 -1.74
N ASP A 51 15.54 7.97 -1.92
CA ASP A 51 16.50 8.71 -1.13
C ASP A 51 15.81 9.53 -0.01
N THR A 52 16.59 10.34 0.70
CA THR A 52 16.06 11.23 1.74
C THR A 52 15.12 12.29 1.18
N ALA A 53 15.35 12.78 -0.05
CA ALA A 53 14.48 13.78 -0.66
C ALA A 53 13.11 13.19 -1.00
N TRP A 54 13.07 11.98 -1.58
CA TRP A 54 11.83 11.28 -1.86
C TRP A 54 11.05 11.01 -0.58
N ARG A 55 11.71 10.47 0.46
CA ARG A 55 11.04 10.17 1.75
C ARG A 55 10.46 11.41 2.42
N ASN A 56 11.17 12.54 2.36
CA ASN A 56 10.65 13.81 2.89
C ASN A 56 9.46 14.32 2.08
N LYS A 57 9.48 14.15 0.75
CA LYS A 57 8.38 14.57 -0.14
C LYS A 57 7.11 13.75 0.11
N THR A 58 7.24 12.46 0.37
CA THR A 58 6.10 11.54 0.52
C THR A 58 5.74 11.26 1.98
N ASN A 59 6.49 11.81 2.94
CA ASN A 59 6.40 11.49 4.37
C ASN A 59 6.54 9.97 4.65
N SER A 60 7.34 9.26 3.85
CA SER A 60 7.59 7.84 4.10
C SER A 60 8.55 7.66 5.28
N SER A 61 8.08 6.92 6.28
CA SER A 61 8.86 6.55 7.47
C SER A 61 9.65 5.25 7.29
N GLN A 62 9.42 4.50 6.21
CA GLN A 62 10.04 3.20 6.02
C GLN A 62 11.52 3.32 5.67
N SER A 63 12.35 2.42 6.20
CA SER A 63 13.75 2.34 5.83
C SER A 63 13.92 1.73 4.44
N TRP A 64 15.05 2.01 3.78
CA TRP A 64 15.44 1.34 2.53
C TRP A 64 15.41 -0.18 2.70
N ASP A 65 15.96 -0.66 3.82
CA ASP A 65 16.04 -2.07 4.18
C ASP A 65 14.65 -2.74 4.26
N THR A 66 13.68 -2.05 4.86
CA THR A 66 12.28 -2.49 4.90
C THR A 66 11.70 -2.58 3.50
N ARG A 67 11.84 -1.51 2.69
CA ARG A 67 11.30 -1.48 1.32
C ARG A 67 11.89 -2.58 0.44
N TRP A 68 13.20 -2.76 0.55
CA TRP A 68 13.95 -3.78 -0.17
C TRP A 68 13.48 -5.19 0.21
N ARG A 69 13.38 -5.51 1.51
CA ARG A 69 12.98 -6.84 1.99
C ARG A 69 11.52 -7.17 1.69
N GLU A 70 10.61 -6.21 1.82
CA GLU A 70 9.17 -6.46 1.77
C GLU A 70 8.58 -6.34 0.36
N TYR A 71 9.17 -5.53 -0.51
CA TYR A 71 8.58 -5.22 -1.82
C TYR A 71 9.55 -5.52 -2.97
N TRP A 72 10.74 -4.93 -2.98
CA TRP A 72 11.59 -4.96 -4.18
C TRP A 72 12.26 -6.31 -4.42
N LEU A 73 12.85 -6.92 -3.40
CA LEU A 73 13.47 -8.23 -3.53
C LEU A 73 12.47 -9.34 -3.92
N PRO A 74 11.28 -9.45 -3.29
CA PRO A 74 10.22 -10.33 -3.78
C PRO A 74 9.83 -10.07 -5.23
N ALA A 75 9.75 -8.79 -5.64
CA ALA A 75 9.40 -8.42 -7.00
C ALA A 75 10.45 -8.88 -8.00
N LEU A 76 11.74 -8.57 -7.77
CA LEU A 76 12.87 -9.02 -8.60
C LEU A 76 12.88 -10.54 -8.80
N TYR A 77 12.59 -11.29 -7.74
CA TYR A 77 12.52 -12.75 -7.81
C TYR A 77 11.31 -13.20 -8.63
N SER A 78 10.12 -12.67 -8.33
CA SER A 78 8.89 -13.06 -9.03
C SER A 78 8.93 -12.72 -10.52
N THR A 79 9.57 -11.62 -10.92
CA THR A 79 9.75 -11.21 -12.32
C THR A 79 11.00 -11.84 -12.97
N LYS A 80 11.66 -12.77 -12.29
CA LYS A 80 12.84 -13.51 -12.77
C LYS A 80 14.04 -12.64 -13.16
N ARG A 81 14.13 -11.42 -12.62
CA ARG A 81 15.25 -10.49 -12.84
C ARG A 81 16.48 -10.84 -12.02
N ILE A 82 16.27 -11.54 -10.90
CA ILE A 82 17.35 -12.16 -10.13
C ILE A 82 17.15 -13.67 -10.08
N HIS A 83 18.26 -14.40 -10.21
CA HIS A 83 18.30 -15.83 -9.98
C HIS A 83 19.17 -16.08 -8.75
N LEU A 84 18.58 -16.67 -7.72
CA LEU A 84 19.29 -16.94 -6.48
C LEU A 84 19.84 -18.36 -6.52
N LYS A 85 21.13 -18.50 -6.85
CA LYS A 85 21.80 -19.81 -6.86
C LYS A 85 21.66 -20.50 -5.51
N GLY A 86 21.14 -21.73 -5.51
CA GLY A 86 20.93 -22.53 -4.29
C GLY A 86 19.55 -22.35 -3.64
N LEU A 87 18.69 -21.49 -4.17
CA LEU A 87 17.26 -21.56 -3.89
C LEU A 87 16.57 -22.38 -4.97
N ASP A 88 15.79 -23.37 -4.53
CA ASP A 88 14.86 -24.09 -5.38
C ASP A 88 13.80 -23.12 -5.90
N ASP A 89 13.52 -23.15 -7.21
CA ASP A 89 12.43 -22.39 -7.84
C ASP A 89 11.06 -22.79 -7.26
N SER A 90 10.98 -23.91 -6.52
CA SER A 90 9.82 -24.31 -5.74
C SER A 90 9.61 -23.47 -4.45
N LEU A 91 10.55 -22.62 -4.05
CA LEU A 91 10.43 -21.80 -2.85
C LEU A 91 9.50 -20.61 -3.10
N THR A 92 8.57 -20.40 -2.17
CA THR A 92 7.74 -19.21 -2.22
C THR A 92 8.59 -17.94 -2.03
N PRO A 93 8.21 -16.77 -2.58
CA PRO A 93 8.99 -15.54 -2.47
C PRO A 93 9.26 -15.18 -1.00
N LYS A 94 8.30 -15.46 -0.11
CA LYS A 94 8.46 -15.28 1.34
C LYS A 94 9.58 -16.14 1.93
N LYS A 95 9.64 -17.42 1.56
CA LYS A 95 10.71 -18.33 1.99
C LYS A 95 12.05 -17.91 1.40
N ALA A 96 12.06 -17.50 0.13
CA ALA A 96 13.26 -17.02 -0.54
C ALA A 96 13.84 -15.77 0.12
N VAL A 97 12.99 -14.79 0.43
CA VAL A 97 13.36 -13.58 1.16
C VAL A 97 13.85 -13.92 2.57
N ASN A 98 13.16 -14.80 3.29
CA ASN A 98 13.62 -15.22 4.63
C ASN A 98 14.98 -15.92 4.59
N PHE A 99 15.23 -16.76 3.58
CA PHE A 99 16.52 -17.38 3.36
C PHE A 99 17.62 -16.33 3.09
N LEU A 100 17.33 -15.33 2.25
CA LEU A 100 18.26 -14.23 1.98
C LEU A 100 18.51 -13.34 3.20
N LYS A 101 17.50 -13.11 4.06
CA LYS A 101 17.67 -12.40 5.33
C LYS A 101 18.70 -13.10 6.23
N ILE A 102 18.69 -14.44 6.26
CA ILE A 102 19.63 -15.23 7.05
C ILE A 102 21.03 -15.21 6.40
N SER A 103 21.07 -15.18 5.07
CA SER A 103 22.30 -15.09 4.29
C SER A 103 22.74 -13.64 4.07
N TYR A 104 23.17 -12.97 5.14
CA TYR A 104 23.57 -11.55 5.16
C TYR A 104 24.43 -11.10 3.95
N GLY A 105 25.38 -11.91 3.50
CA GLY A 105 26.25 -11.55 2.36
C GLY A 105 25.56 -11.52 0.99
N LEU A 106 24.53 -12.34 0.77
CA LEU A 106 23.76 -12.35 -0.48
C LEU A 106 22.76 -11.18 -0.53
N TYR A 107 22.30 -10.76 0.65
CA TYR A 107 21.40 -9.62 0.81
C TYR A 107 22.05 -8.30 0.34
N ASP A 108 23.25 -8.00 0.82
CA ASP A 108 23.96 -6.76 0.47
C ASP A 108 24.42 -6.73 -1.00
N MET A 109 24.79 -7.90 -1.55
CA MET A 109 25.15 -8.04 -2.96
C MET A 109 23.95 -7.82 -3.89
N ALA A 110 22.78 -8.39 -3.55
CA ALA A 110 21.56 -8.16 -4.33
C ALA A 110 21.13 -6.69 -4.25
N ASN A 111 21.22 -6.08 -3.07
CA ASN A 111 20.86 -4.68 -2.83
C ASN A 111 21.73 -3.70 -3.65
N SER A 112 23.05 -3.86 -3.61
CA SER A 112 23.97 -2.99 -4.37
C SER A 112 23.79 -3.13 -5.87
N THR A 113 23.62 -4.36 -6.37
CA THR A 113 23.51 -4.64 -7.80
C THR A 113 22.20 -4.15 -8.41
N ALA A 114 21.09 -4.24 -7.67
CA ALA A 114 19.75 -3.90 -8.18
C ALA A 114 19.27 -2.50 -7.79
N SER A 115 20.13 -1.65 -7.23
CA SER A 115 19.79 -0.25 -6.93
C SER A 115 19.35 0.55 -8.18
N ASN A 116 19.87 0.20 -9.36
CA ASN A 116 19.49 0.79 -10.65
C ASN A 116 18.27 0.14 -11.31
N GLU A 117 17.73 -0.95 -10.73
CA GLU A 117 16.53 -1.58 -11.26
C GLU A 117 15.33 -0.65 -11.11
N SER A 118 14.37 -0.81 -12.01
CA SER A 118 13.05 -0.21 -11.91
C SER A 118 11.99 -1.22 -12.34
N PHE A 119 10.76 -0.99 -11.93
CA PHE A 119 9.63 -1.87 -12.25
C PHE A 119 8.62 -1.08 -13.04
N THR A 120 8.14 -1.62 -14.16
CA THR A 120 6.96 -1.10 -14.83
C THR A 120 5.71 -1.44 -14.02
N PHE A 121 4.58 -0.82 -14.36
CA PHE A 121 3.31 -1.22 -13.77
C PHE A 121 2.95 -2.68 -14.09
N GLU A 122 3.32 -3.17 -15.28
CA GLU A 122 3.14 -4.57 -15.67
C GLU A 122 3.96 -5.52 -14.79
N ASP A 123 5.23 -5.22 -14.54
CA ASP A 123 6.08 -5.98 -13.61
C ASP A 123 5.45 -6.05 -12.20
N PHE A 124 4.90 -4.93 -11.74
CA PHE A 124 4.23 -4.86 -10.45
C PHE A 124 2.96 -5.72 -10.41
N VAL A 125 2.11 -5.66 -11.44
CA VAL A 125 0.91 -6.49 -11.52
C VAL A 125 1.27 -7.97 -11.59
N GLU A 126 2.29 -8.33 -12.38
CA GLU A 126 2.80 -9.71 -12.43
C GLU A 126 3.30 -10.17 -11.05
N HIS A 127 4.01 -9.31 -10.33
CA HIS A 127 4.43 -9.58 -8.96
C HIS A 127 3.22 -9.82 -8.03
N VAL A 128 2.19 -8.97 -8.09
CA VAL A 128 0.98 -9.11 -7.27
C VAL A 128 0.29 -10.45 -7.53
N ILE A 129 0.12 -10.84 -8.79
CA ILE A 129 -0.49 -12.12 -9.17
C ILE A 129 0.33 -13.30 -8.63
N LYS A 130 1.64 -13.31 -8.89
CA LYS A 130 2.55 -14.38 -8.40
C LYS A 130 2.59 -14.45 -6.89
N SER A 131 2.55 -13.30 -6.21
CA SER A 131 2.53 -13.23 -4.75
C SER A 131 1.30 -13.96 -4.20
N GLN A 132 0.14 -13.77 -4.82
CA GLN A 132 -1.10 -14.46 -4.47
C GLN A 132 -1.03 -15.96 -4.73
N GLU A 133 -0.57 -16.40 -5.90
CA GLU A 133 -0.41 -17.82 -6.25
C GLU A 133 0.52 -18.56 -5.28
N LEU A 134 1.54 -17.86 -4.78
CA LEU A 134 2.56 -18.41 -3.90
C LEU A 134 2.22 -18.27 -2.40
N GLY A 135 1.01 -17.80 -2.08
CA GLY A 135 0.53 -17.62 -0.69
C GLY A 135 1.26 -16.51 0.08
N TYR A 136 1.89 -15.57 -0.63
CA TYR A 136 2.53 -14.39 -0.09
C TYR A 136 1.65 -13.17 -0.39
N GLN A 137 0.76 -12.82 0.52
CA GLN A 137 -0.11 -11.65 0.36
C GLN A 137 0.35 -10.52 1.27
N GLN A 138 0.37 -9.32 0.71
CA GLN A 138 0.63 -8.08 1.43
C GLN A 138 -0.69 -7.33 1.59
N ASP A 139 -0.88 -6.69 2.76
CA ASP A 139 -2.12 -5.97 3.09
C ASP A 139 -2.47 -4.89 2.06
N GLN A 140 -1.45 -4.34 1.38
CA GLN A 140 -1.58 -3.28 0.40
C GLN A 140 -2.34 -3.72 -0.87
N TRP A 141 -2.24 -4.99 -1.26
CA TRP A 141 -2.87 -5.52 -2.49
C TRP A 141 -3.68 -6.80 -2.29
N ILE A 142 -3.97 -7.18 -1.03
CA ILE A 142 -4.95 -8.24 -0.77
C ILE A 142 -6.36 -7.78 -1.24
N PRO A 143 -7.11 -8.64 -1.96
CA PRO A 143 -8.50 -8.38 -2.29
C PRO A 143 -9.31 -8.06 -1.04
N SER A 144 -10.16 -7.03 -1.11
CA SER A 144 -10.98 -6.61 0.04
C SER A 144 -11.90 -7.72 0.54
N SER A 145 -12.32 -8.64 -0.33
CA SER A 145 -13.11 -9.83 0.03
C SER A 145 -12.37 -10.84 0.90
N LEU A 146 -11.03 -10.81 0.88
CA LEU A 146 -10.18 -11.66 1.74
C LEU A 146 -9.77 -10.93 3.03
N SER A 147 -10.13 -9.66 3.18
CA SER A 147 -9.85 -8.89 4.39
C SER A 147 -10.99 -9.05 5.41
N CYS A 148 -10.76 -9.84 6.46
CA CYS A 148 -11.71 -10.01 7.56
C CYS A 148 -12.11 -8.69 8.27
N LYS A 149 -11.37 -7.59 8.03
CA LYS A 149 -11.67 -6.26 8.56
C LYS A 149 -12.97 -5.66 7.98
N VAL A 150 -13.42 -6.13 6.82
CA VAL A 150 -14.64 -5.64 6.15
C VAL A 150 -15.86 -6.53 6.44
N CYS A 151 -15.64 -7.82 6.73
CA CYS A 151 -16.68 -8.85 6.57
C CYS A 151 -17.71 -9.00 7.71
N ASN A 152 -17.69 -8.20 8.77
CA ASN A 152 -18.62 -8.35 9.91
C ASN A 152 -19.14 -7.01 10.46
N THR A 153 -19.23 -5.99 9.59
CA THR A 153 -19.74 -4.67 9.97
C THR A 153 -20.93 -4.32 9.09
N GLU A 154 -22.05 -3.98 9.71
CA GLU A 154 -23.14 -3.32 9.01
C GLU A 154 -22.76 -1.85 8.79
N TYR A 155 -22.52 -1.48 7.54
CA TYR A 155 -22.17 -0.12 7.15
C TYR A 155 -23.44 0.67 6.83
N ASP A 156 -23.58 1.85 7.43
CA ASP A 156 -24.66 2.78 7.09
C ASP A 156 -24.40 3.46 5.73
N TYR A 157 -23.12 3.65 5.38
CA TYR A 157 -22.69 4.29 4.13
C TYR A 157 -21.44 3.63 3.55
N VAL A 158 -21.42 3.52 2.22
CA VAL A 158 -20.23 3.17 1.45
C VAL A 158 -19.89 4.37 0.57
N LEU A 159 -18.69 4.90 0.72
CA LEU A 159 -18.21 6.08 0.00
C LEU A 159 -17.07 5.70 -0.95
N LEU A 160 -17.02 6.36 -2.11
CA LEU A 160 -15.91 6.26 -3.05
C LEU A 160 -14.84 7.30 -2.71
N LEU A 161 -13.60 6.86 -2.54
CA LEU A 161 -12.48 7.73 -2.24
C LEU A 161 -12.28 8.79 -3.34
N GLU A 162 -12.48 8.40 -4.60
CA GLU A 162 -12.40 9.26 -5.78
C GLU A 162 -13.42 10.40 -5.76
N ASN A 163 -14.57 10.17 -5.12
CA ASN A 163 -15.64 11.15 -4.97
C ASN A 163 -15.70 11.77 -3.56
N SER A 164 -14.69 11.54 -2.72
CA SER A 164 -14.69 11.96 -1.32
C SER A 164 -14.88 13.48 -1.13
N SER A 165 -14.43 14.29 -2.09
CA SER A 165 -14.62 15.74 -2.09
C SER A 165 -16.09 16.16 -2.19
N VAL A 166 -16.97 15.30 -2.69
CA VAL A 166 -18.41 15.52 -2.83
C VAL A 166 -19.19 14.72 -1.80
N GLU A 167 -18.85 13.45 -1.63
CA GLU A 167 -19.60 12.50 -0.79
C GLU A 167 -19.40 12.75 0.71
N LEU A 168 -18.18 13.09 1.14
CA LEU A 168 -17.90 13.32 2.55
C LEU A 168 -18.62 14.58 3.09
N PRO A 169 -18.61 15.74 2.39
CA PRO A 169 -19.43 16.87 2.79
C PRO A 169 -20.92 16.53 2.84
N TYR A 170 -21.46 15.86 1.81
CA TYR A 170 -22.86 15.46 1.80
C TYR A 170 -23.23 14.59 3.00
N LEU A 171 -22.39 13.61 3.33
CA LEU A 171 -22.59 12.73 4.49
C LEU A 171 -22.55 13.51 5.80
N LEU A 172 -21.57 14.40 5.98
CA LEU A 172 -21.47 15.25 7.16
C LEU A 172 -22.74 16.09 7.35
N GLN A 173 -23.26 16.68 6.27
CA GLN A 173 -24.52 17.43 6.30
C GLN A 173 -25.71 16.53 6.66
N LYS A 174 -25.78 15.30 6.13
CA LYS A 174 -26.80 14.31 6.51
C LYS A 174 -26.73 13.89 7.97
N MET A 175 -25.54 13.91 8.56
CA MET A 175 -25.32 13.68 9.99
C MET A 175 -25.64 14.92 10.86
N GLY A 176 -26.00 16.04 10.23
CA GLY A 176 -26.38 17.30 10.89
C GLY A 176 -25.23 18.30 11.06
N PHE A 177 -24.04 18.01 10.51
CA PHE A 177 -22.91 18.95 10.56
C PHE A 177 -23.09 20.10 9.56
N ASP A 178 -22.75 21.29 10.03
CA ASP A 178 -22.62 22.49 9.21
C ASP A 178 -21.19 22.55 8.62
N ILE A 179 -21.10 22.38 7.31
CA ILE A 179 -19.84 22.29 6.56
C ILE A 179 -19.47 23.58 5.82
N ASP A 180 -20.34 24.60 5.82
CA ASP A 180 -20.13 25.85 5.06
C ASP A 180 -19.04 26.77 5.63
#